data_AF-K1R2G2-F1
#
_entry.id   AF-K1R2G2-F1
#
_cell.length_a   1.000
_cell.length_b   1.000
_cell.length_c   1.000
_cell.angle_alpha   90.00
_cell.angle_beta   90.00
_cell.angle_gamma   90.00
#
_symmetry.space_group_name_H-M   'P 1'
#
loop_
_entity.id
_entity.type
_entity.pdbx_description
1 polymer ?
#
loop_
_entity_poly.entity_id
_entity_poly.type
_entity_poly.pdbx_seq_one_letter_code
_entity_poly.pdbx_strand_id
1 'polypeptide(L)'
;MTVRYVEECPTDFRSWEIAAKKMNCESIEERCSDSFNTRRHQFQYHCVINAWRNVTLEVCAPNRTIFGYCTEYSINGKVIQENYGAYCSTDDPPCPPLYNSAEAYKYTCIQSTEN
;
A
#
# COMPACT_ATOMS: atom_id res chain seq x y z
N MET A 1 9.18 -11.54 2.22
CA MET A 1 8.38 -10.39 1.75
C MET A 1 7.97 -10.72 0.32
N THR A 2 6.67 -10.80 0.06
CA THR A 2 6.14 -11.18 -1.25
C THR A 2 5.69 -9.92 -1.96
N VAL A 3 6.24 -9.64 -3.14
CA VAL A 3 5.82 -8.54 -4.03
C VAL A 3 5.28 -9.18 -5.29
N ARG A 4 4.06 -8.84 -5.69
CA ARG A 4 3.44 -9.34 -6.92
C ARG A 4 2.98 -8.15 -7.75
N TYR A 5 3.43 -8.09 -9.00
CA TYR A 5 2.89 -7.16 -9.97
C TYR A 5 1.49 -7.61 -10.34
N VAL A 6 0.56 -6.67 -10.32
CA VAL A 6 -0.82 -6.89 -10.75
C VAL A 6 -1.19 -5.83 -11.78
N GLU A 7 -2.19 -6.14 -12.59
CA GLU A 7 -2.70 -5.21 -13.61
C GLU A 7 -3.35 -4.01 -12.92
N GLU A 8 -4.22 -4.29 -11.95
CA GLU A 8 -4.92 -3.28 -11.17
C GLU A 8 -5.00 -3.68 -9.70
N CYS A 9 -5.13 -2.66 -8.84
CA CYS A 9 -5.49 -2.86 -7.46
C CYS A 9 -7.00 -2.97 -7.30
N PRO A 10 -7.47 -3.65 -6.24
CA PRO A 10 -8.84 -3.51 -5.77
C PRO A 10 -9.24 -2.03 -5.67
N THR A 11 -10.50 -1.72 -5.94
CA THR A 11 -11.05 -0.35 -5.82
C THR A 11 -12.20 -0.28 -4.81
N ASP A 12 -12.55 -1.40 -4.18
CA ASP A 12 -13.61 -1.50 -3.19
C ASP A 12 -13.23 -2.46 -2.06
N PHE A 13 -13.91 -2.34 -0.92
CA PHE A 13 -13.59 -3.13 0.27
C PHE A 13 -13.73 -4.64 0.05
N ARG A 14 -14.71 -5.09 -0.76
CA ARG A 14 -14.96 -6.52 -0.98
C ARG A 14 -13.87 -7.13 -1.84
N SER A 15 -13.48 -6.48 -2.94
CA SER A 15 -12.35 -6.94 -3.77
C SER A 15 -11.04 -6.91 -2.98
N TRP A 16 -10.84 -5.87 -2.15
CA TRP A 16 -9.68 -5.77 -1.26
C TRP A 16 -9.64 -6.92 -0.25
N GLU A 17 -10.76 -7.23 0.41
CA GLU A 17 -10.83 -8.30 1.41
C GLU A 17 -10.55 -9.68 0.80
N ILE A 18 -11.07 -9.95 -0.40
CA ILE A 18 -10.80 -11.20 -1.13
C ILE A 18 -9.32 -11.33 -1.46
N ALA A 19 -8.70 -10.26 -1.98
CA ALA A 19 -7.28 -10.25 -2.31
C ALA A 19 -6.40 -10.38 -1.05
N ALA A 20 -6.75 -9.69 0.03
CA ALA A 20 -6.09 -9.77 1.32
C ALA A 20 -6.12 -11.19 1.90
N LYS A 21 -7.29 -11.85 1.88
CA LYS A 21 -7.44 -13.27 2.29
C LYS A 21 -6.59 -14.20 1.44
N LYS A 22 -6.50 -13.96 0.14
CA LYS A 22 -5.67 -14.76 -0.79
C LYS A 22 -4.18 -14.59 -0.52
N MET A 23 -3.73 -13.37 -0.22
CA MET A 23 -2.31 -13.11 0.07
C MET A 23 -1.92 -13.52 1.49
N ASN A 24 -2.90 -13.57 2.42
CA ASN A 24 -2.77 -14.07 3.78
C ASN A 24 -1.59 -13.45 4.55
N CYS A 25 -1.41 -12.14 4.42
CA CYS A 25 -0.25 -11.44 4.98
C CYS A 25 -0.16 -11.57 6.51
N GLU A 26 -1.30 -11.69 7.19
CA GLU A 26 -1.36 -11.82 8.65
C GLU A 26 -0.74 -13.14 9.15
N SER A 27 -0.62 -14.17 8.31
CA SER A 27 0.06 -15.42 8.67
C SER A 27 1.59 -15.32 8.59
N ILE A 28 2.13 -14.20 8.12
CA ILE A 28 3.57 -14.00 8.03
C ILE A 28 4.09 -13.65 9.41
N GLU A 29 4.82 -14.57 10.03
CA GLU A 29 5.51 -14.31 11.27
C GLU A 29 6.69 -13.34 11.06
N GLU A 30 6.63 -12.17 11.67
CA GLU A 30 7.80 -11.30 11.79
C GLU A 30 8.86 -11.97 12.68
N ARG A 31 9.97 -12.36 12.05
CA ARG A 31 11.15 -12.89 12.76
C ARG A 31 12.14 -11.81 13.20
N CYS A 32 11.74 -10.54 13.11
CA CYS A 32 12.55 -9.42 13.58
C CYS A 32 12.73 -9.55 15.10
N SER A 33 13.95 -9.91 15.50
CA SER A 33 14.33 -10.25 16.87
C SER A 33 14.68 -8.99 17.67
N ASP A 34 13.76 -8.04 17.80
CA ASP A 34 14.02 -6.87 18.64
C ASP A 34 13.58 -7.15 20.07
N SER A 35 14.55 -7.46 20.94
CA SER A 35 14.36 -7.81 22.35
C SER A 35 13.84 -6.67 23.24
N PHE A 36 13.36 -5.56 22.66
CA PHE A 36 13.01 -4.33 23.37
C PHE A 36 11.57 -3.85 23.15
N ASN A 37 10.84 -4.37 22.17
CA ASN A 37 9.44 -3.99 21.94
C ASN A 37 8.61 -5.21 21.54
N THR A 38 7.69 -5.64 22.41
CA THR A 38 6.74 -6.74 22.19
C THR A 38 5.65 -6.43 21.15
N ARG A 39 5.82 -5.42 20.29
CA ARG A 39 4.91 -5.18 19.17
C ARG A 39 5.44 -5.91 17.95
N ARG A 40 4.93 -7.11 17.72
CA ARG A 40 5.03 -7.77 16.41
C ARG A 40 4.41 -6.80 15.41
N HIS A 41 5.17 -6.28 14.43
CA HIS A 41 4.50 -5.52 13.37
C HIS A 41 3.73 -6.54 12.55
N GLN A 42 2.40 -6.42 12.57
CA GLN A 42 1.57 -7.33 11.82
C GLN A 42 1.64 -6.92 10.35
N PHE A 43 2.09 -7.84 9.50
CA PHE A 43 2.01 -7.65 8.06
C PHE A 43 0.54 -7.60 7.64
N GLN A 44 0.20 -6.59 6.86
CA GLN A 44 -1.11 -6.45 6.24
C GLN A 44 -0.97 -6.42 4.72
N TYR A 45 -2.02 -6.85 4.05
CA TYR A 45 -2.15 -6.74 2.62
C TYR A 45 -2.21 -5.28 2.19
N HIS A 46 -1.38 -4.95 1.22
CA HIS A 46 -1.39 -3.68 0.52
C HIS A 46 -1.47 -3.97 -0.97
N CYS A 47 -2.27 -3.19 -1.68
CA CYS A 47 -2.12 -3.02 -3.12
C CYS A 47 -1.91 -1.55 -3.40
N VAL A 48 -0.75 -1.21 -3.97
CA VAL A 48 -0.26 0.17 -4.10
C VAL A 48 0.52 0.36 -5.39
N ILE A 49 0.73 1.59 -5.80
CA ILE A 49 1.60 1.92 -6.94
C ILE A 49 3.09 1.73 -6.60
N ASN A 50 3.94 1.66 -7.60
CA ASN A 50 5.38 1.83 -7.43
C ASN A 50 5.79 3.32 -7.47
N ALA A 51 7.08 3.59 -7.26
CA ALA A 51 7.62 4.96 -7.29
C ALA A 51 7.38 5.73 -8.60
N TRP A 52 7.25 5.01 -9.71
CA TRP A 52 7.02 5.58 -11.04
C TRP A 52 5.53 5.69 -11.41
N ARG A 53 4.63 5.24 -10.54
CA ARG A 53 3.16 5.28 -10.72
C ARG A 53 2.65 4.60 -12.00
N ASN A 54 3.44 3.70 -12.58
CA ASN A 54 3.16 3.05 -13.86
C ASN A 54 2.75 1.58 -13.73
N VAL A 55 2.87 1.00 -12.53
CA VAL A 55 2.40 -0.36 -12.22
C VAL A 55 1.80 -0.37 -10.82
N THR A 56 1.01 -1.41 -10.55
CA THR A 56 0.49 -1.70 -9.22
C THR A 56 1.10 -2.99 -8.66
N LEU A 57 1.21 -3.04 -7.34
CA LEU A 57 1.93 -4.06 -6.59
C LEU A 57 1.08 -4.52 -5.41
N GLU A 58 0.81 -5.82 -5.33
CA GLU A 58 0.40 -6.46 -4.09
C GLU A 58 1.63 -6.75 -3.23
N VAL A 59 1.59 -6.35 -1.97
CA VAL A 59 2.68 -6.58 -1.02
C VAL A 59 2.15 -6.82 0.39
N CYS A 60 2.81 -7.73 1.12
CA CYS A 60 2.66 -7.82 2.56
C CYS A 60 3.67 -6.89 3.22
N ALA A 61 3.19 -5.85 3.89
CA ALA A 61 4.01 -4.88 4.60
C ALA A 61 3.33 -4.42 5.90
N PRO A 62 4.09 -3.90 6.88
CA PRO A 62 3.50 -3.21 8.02
C PRO A 62 2.71 -1.97 7.57
N ASN A 63 1.61 -1.67 8.26
CA ASN A 63 0.85 -0.44 8.03
C ASN A 63 1.67 0.80 8.35
N ARG A 64 1.39 1.88 7.62
CA ARG A 64 1.92 3.22 7.82
C ARG A 64 0.76 4.20 7.83
N THR A 65 0.89 5.27 8.60
CA THR A 65 0.06 6.45 8.43
C THR A 65 0.63 7.26 7.26
N ILE A 66 -0.20 7.56 6.27
CA ILE A 66 0.16 8.26 5.04
C ILE A 66 -0.44 9.67 5.08
N PHE A 67 0.33 10.69 4.68
CA PHE A 67 0.00 12.10 4.89
C PHE A 67 -0.34 12.85 3.60
N GLY A 68 -1.58 12.74 3.11
CA GLY A 68 -2.08 13.55 1.97
C GLY A 68 -1.44 13.25 0.60
N TYR A 69 -0.65 12.18 0.52
CA TYR A 69 -0.07 11.65 -0.72
C TYR A 69 -0.59 10.25 -0.99
N CYS A 70 -0.47 9.81 -2.23
CA CYS A 70 -0.70 8.42 -2.58
C CYS A 70 0.31 7.51 -1.88
N THR A 71 -0.16 6.32 -1.50
CA THR A 71 0.71 5.26 -0.96
C THR A 71 1.44 4.57 -2.09
N GLU A 72 2.76 4.44 -1.97
CA GLU A 72 3.56 3.56 -2.81
C GLU A 72 4.23 2.44 -2.02
N TYR A 73 4.66 1.41 -2.74
CA TYR A 73 5.72 0.53 -2.29
C TYR A 73 7.03 0.86 -3.01
N SER A 74 8.01 1.33 -2.24
CA SER A 74 9.37 1.50 -2.74
C SER A 74 10.05 0.14 -2.85
N ILE A 75 10.20 -0.36 -4.07
CA ILE A 75 10.84 -1.68 -4.34
C ILE A 75 12.28 -1.71 -3.80
N ASN A 76 13.03 -0.62 -4.02
CA ASN A 76 14.42 -0.51 -3.56
C ASN A 76 14.49 -0.36 -2.04
N GLY A 77 13.62 0.46 -1.45
CA GLY A 77 13.56 0.69 0.00
C GLY A 77 12.87 -0.44 0.77
N LYS A 78 12.16 -1.33 0.08
CA LYS A 78 11.30 -2.40 0.62
C LYS A 78 10.31 -1.90 1.66
N VAL A 79 9.71 -0.74 1.41
CA VAL A 79 8.92 0.00 2.40
C VAL A 79 7.66 0.60 1.76
N ILE A 80 6.58 0.62 2.54
CA ILE A 80 5.38 1.41 2.25
C ILE A 80 5.62 2.86 2.70
N GLN A 81 5.39 3.80 1.81
CA GLN A 81 5.62 5.23 2.06
C GLN A 81 4.72 6.10 1.19
N GLU A 82 4.79 7.41 1.42
CA GLU A 82 4.24 8.44 0.54
C GLU A 82 4.97 8.46 -0.81
N ASN A 83 4.22 8.58 -1.90
CA ASN A 83 4.77 9.06 -3.16
C ASN A 83 4.67 10.58 -3.19
N TYR A 84 5.77 11.28 -2.89
CA TYR A 84 5.79 12.76 -2.86
C TYR A 84 5.55 13.41 -4.24
N GLY A 85 5.55 12.65 -5.32
CA GLY A 85 5.14 13.09 -6.67
C GLY A 85 3.65 12.86 -6.97
N ALA A 86 2.86 12.45 -5.97
CA ALA A 86 1.43 12.13 -6.10
C ALA A 86 0.65 12.67 -4.91
N TYR A 87 0.47 13.99 -4.86
CA TYR A 87 -0.37 14.64 -3.85
C TYR A 87 -1.84 14.41 -4.19
N CYS A 88 -2.55 13.59 -3.41
CA CYS A 88 -3.93 13.19 -3.70
C CYS A 88 -4.99 13.96 -2.92
N SER A 89 -4.60 14.82 -1.98
CA SER A 89 -5.58 15.62 -1.23
C SER A 89 -6.27 16.69 -2.07
N THR A 90 -5.84 16.89 -3.32
CA THR A 90 -6.46 17.76 -4.32
C THR A 90 -7.16 17.01 -5.44
N ASP A 91 -7.15 15.68 -5.43
CA ASP A 91 -7.81 14.85 -6.45
C ASP A 91 -9.34 14.87 -6.27
N ASP A 92 -10.08 14.30 -7.23
CA ASP A 92 -11.53 14.10 -7.15
C ASP A 92 -11.88 12.59 -7.29
N PRO A 93 -12.28 11.90 -6.22
CA PRO A 93 -12.39 12.39 -4.84
C PRO A 93 -11.01 12.52 -4.16
N PRO A 94 -10.83 13.48 -3.23
CA PRO A 94 -9.55 13.67 -2.57
C PRO A 94 -9.29 12.58 -1.53
N CYS A 95 -8.03 12.19 -1.38
CA CYS A 95 -7.61 11.41 -0.22
C CYS A 95 -7.58 12.30 1.05
N PRO A 96 -7.89 11.76 2.23
CA PRO A 96 -7.89 12.54 3.47
C PRO A 96 -6.45 12.93 3.86
N PRO A 97 -6.27 13.95 4.72
CA PRO A 97 -4.95 14.40 5.14
C PRO A 97 -4.11 13.33 5.84
N LEU A 98 -4.76 12.35 6.49
CA LEU A 98 -4.13 11.16 7.03
C LEU A 98 -5.00 9.93 6.74
N TYR A 99 -4.39 8.83 6.30
CA TYR A 99 -5.05 7.53 6.22
C TYR A 99 -4.10 6.36 6.49
N ASN A 100 -4.65 5.18 6.75
CA ASN A 100 -3.87 3.95 6.89
C ASN A 100 -3.49 3.43 5.50
N SER A 101 -2.20 3.14 5.28
CA SER A 101 -1.67 2.67 4.00
C SER A 101 -2.40 1.47 3.38
N ALA A 102 -2.98 0.57 4.19
CA ALA A 102 -3.75 -0.57 3.70
C ALA A 102 -5.07 -0.15 3.01
N GLU A 103 -5.53 1.07 3.25
CA GLU A 103 -6.73 1.67 2.64
C GLU A 103 -6.45 2.43 1.34
N ALA A 104 -5.21 2.35 0.81
CA ALA A 104 -4.83 3.02 -0.43
C ALA A 104 -5.72 2.66 -1.64
N TYR A 105 -6.34 1.47 -1.62
CA TYR A 105 -7.30 1.00 -2.62
C TYR A 105 -8.51 1.93 -2.81
N LYS A 106 -8.80 2.80 -1.83
CA LYS A 106 -9.88 3.79 -1.91
C LYS A 106 -9.53 4.98 -2.81
N TYR A 107 -8.27 5.13 -3.24
CA TYR A 107 -7.76 6.30 -3.96
C TYR A 107 -7.04 5.88 -5.24
N THR A 108 -7.43 6.44 -6.38
CA THR A 108 -6.80 6.12 -7.68
C THR A 108 -5.54 6.96 -7.87
N CYS A 109 -4.38 6.32 -7.90
CA CYS A 109 -3.08 7.01 -7.87
C CYS A 109 -2.15 6.71 -9.06
N ILE A 110 -2.59 5.86 -9.99
CA ILE A 110 -1.88 5.56 -11.24
C ILE A 110 -1.79 6.85 -12.06
N GLN A 111 -0.65 7.08 -12.72
CA GLN A 111 -0.59 8.12 -13.74
C GLN A 111 -1.38 7.65 -14.96
N SER A 112 -2.54 8.27 -15.20
CA SER A 112 -3.16 8.23 -16.52
C SER A 112 -2.15 8.80 -17.51
N THR A 113 -1.68 8.01 -18.47
CA THR A 113 -0.97 8.57 -19.62
C THR A 113 -1.96 9.44 -20.36
N GLU A 114 -1.87 10.77 -20.19
CA GLU A 114 -2.46 11.70 -21.15
C GLU A 114 -1.82 11.40 -22.51
N ASN A 115 -2.67 11.09 -23.48
CA ASN A 115 -2.31 10.79 -24.85
C ASN A 115 -2.69 11.99 -25.73
#